data_AF-A0A9E3WDY4-F1
#
_entry.id   AF-A0A9E3WDY4-F1
#
_cell.length_a   1.000
_cell.length_b   1.000
_cell.length_c   1.000
_cell.angle_alpha   90.00
_cell.angle_beta   90.00
_cell.angle_gamma   90.00
#
_symmetry.space_group_name_H-M   'P 1'
#
loop_
_entity.id
_entity.type
_entity.pdbx_description
1 polymer ?
#
loop_
_entity_poly.entity_id
_entity_poly.type
_entity_poly.pdbx_seq_one_letter_code
_entity_poly.pdbx_strand_id
1 'polypeptide(L)'
;MVRKIFSILMGILLCFSIASCGIAKKDITRAEEQKMQNEALQKPLEKPKEKISNTVNNAVYTNTENLDNTLYSWGLRVLPNHQTPEITPLAMELIKKYDAIFVGDTTKKVVYLTFDEGYENGYTPKILDILKENNVKAAFFVTGPYVKEQADLVKRMVEEGHIVGNHT
;
A
#
# COMPACT_ATOMS: atom_id res chain seq x y z
N MET A 1 -24.63 53.37 21.68
CA MET A 1 -25.16 52.80 22.94
C MET A 1 -24.57 51.38 23.06
N VAL A 2 -23.33 51.28 23.56
CA VAL A 2 -22.96 50.70 24.88
C VAL A 2 -23.29 49.19 24.92
N ARG A 3 -22.35 48.31 24.56
CA ARG A 3 -21.33 47.71 25.46
C ARG A 3 -21.93 46.97 26.68
N LYS A 4 -21.66 45.66 26.70
CA LYS A 4 -20.95 44.96 27.79
C LYS A 4 -21.72 44.49 29.04
N ILE A 5 -21.48 43.19 29.31
CA ILE A 5 -21.00 42.62 30.58
C ILE A 5 -22.05 42.43 31.67
N PHE A 6 -22.21 41.18 32.12
CA PHE A 6 -22.11 40.68 33.50
C PHE A 6 -22.18 39.14 33.39
N SER A 7 -21.42 38.27 34.06
CA SER A 7 -20.23 38.36 34.94
C SER A 7 -19.90 36.91 35.34
N ILE A 8 -18.63 36.49 35.28
CA ILE A 8 -17.74 36.24 36.43
C ILE A 8 -18.12 35.02 37.29
N LEU A 9 -17.35 33.93 37.13
CA LEU A 9 -16.72 33.09 38.18
C LEU A 9 -15.92 32.01 37.41
N MET A 10 -14.65 31.67 37.65
CA MET A 10 -13.67 32.03 38.64
C MET A 10 -12.31 31.76 37.98
N GLY A 11 -11.41 32.75 37.99
CA GLY A 11 -10.03 32.55 37.58
C GLY A 11 -9.15 32.09 38.75
N ILE A 12 -7.97 31.62 38.35
CA ILE A 12 -6.69 31.76 39.06
C ILE A 12 -6.46 30.80 40.24
N LEU A 13 -5.44 29.93 40.11
CA LEU A 13 -4.17 29.93 40.89
C LEU A 13 -3.44 28.59 40.62
N LEU A 14 -2.44 28.55 39.73
CA LEU A 14 -1.00 28.63 40.03
C LEU A 14 -0.44 27.51 40.95
N CYS A 15 0.44 26.72 40.33
CA CYS A 15 1.65 26.09 40.89
C CYS A 15 1.57 24.86 41.81
N PHE A 16 2.62 24.04 41.68
CA PHE A 16 2.97 22.78 42.35
C PHE A 16 2.22 21.54 41.79
N SER A 17 2.85 20.47 41.32
CA SER A 17 4.18 19.96 41.62
C SER A 17 4.72 19.09 40.48
N ILE A 18 6.04 19.19 40.34
CA ILE A 18 6.94 18.38 39.54
C ILE A 18 6.91 16.94 40.10
N ALA A 19 6.68 15.95 39.25
CA ALA A 19 7.09 14.57 39.50
C ALA A 19 7.78 14.04 38.25
N SER A 20 9.08 14.32 38.20
CA SER A 20 10.05 13.60 37.37
C SER A 20 10.07 12.14 37.86
N CYS A 21 9.63 11.20 37.03
CA CYS A 21 10.11 9.83 37.11
C CYS A 21 11.13 9.66 35.99
N GLY A 22 12.38 10.01 36.32
CA GLY A 22 13.51 9.88 35.41
C GLY A 22 13.84 8.41 35.18
N ILE A 23 13.59 7.93 33.95
CA ILE A 23 14.42 6.89 33.37
C ILE A 23 15.63 7.63 32.80
N ALA A 24 16.74 7.58 33.52
CA ALA A 24 18.02 8.07 33.04
C ALA A 24 18.37 7.35 31.73
N LYS A 25 18.18 8.02 30.59
CA LYS A 25 18.90 7.64 29.37
C LYS A 25 20.34 8.06 29.60
N LYS A 26 21.22 7.07 29.72
CA LYS A 26 22.66 7.28 29.68
C LYS A 26 22.95 7.81 28.27
N ASP A 27 23.35 9.07 28.15
CA ASP A 27 23.80 9.64 26.89
C ASP A 27 25.11 8.94 26.50
N ILE A 28 24.99 7.88 25.71
CA ILE A 28 26.10 7.14 25.14
C ILE A 28 26.61 7.96 23.96
N THR A 29 27.90 8.30 23.98
CA THR A 29 28.49 9.06 22.88
C THR A 29 28.56 8.19 21.63
N ARG A 30 28.44 8.79 20.44
CA ARG A 30 28.50 8.09 19.15
C ARG A 30 29.76 7.22 18.96
N ALA A 31 30.84 7.56 19.67
CA ALA A 31 32.08 6.78 19.70
C ALA A 31 31.95 5.47 20.51
N GLU A 32 31.11 5.45 21.56
CA GLU A 32 30.85 4.26 22.38
C GLU A 32 29.90 3.28 21.68
N GLU A 33 28.90 3.76 20.93
CA GLU A 33 28.06 2.90 20.07
C GLU A 33 28.89 2.19 19.00
N GLN A 34 29.82 2.91 18.36
CA GLN A 34 30.72 2.34 17.37
C GLN A 34 31.71 1.34 17.98
N LYS A 35 32.18 1.58 19.21
CA LYS A 35 33.03 0.63 19.93
C LYS A 35 32.29 -0.66 20.26
N MET A 36 31.04 -0.57 20.70
CA MET A 36 30.20 -1.74 20.97
C MET A 36 29.86 -2.54 19.71
N GLN A 37 29.64 -1.87 18.58
CA GLN A 37 29.40 -2.55 17.29
C GLN A 37 30.66 -3.25 16.75
N ASN A 38 31.84 -2.65 16.91
CA ASN A 38 33.08 -3.24 16.43
C ASN A 38 33.58 -4.40 17.30
N GLU A 39 33.34 -4.38 18.62
CA GLU A 39 33.64 -5.52 19.51
C GLU A 39 32.69 -6.71 19.26
N ALA A 40 31.44 -6.47 18.87
CA ALA A 40 30.49 -7.53 18.50
C ALA A 40 30.88 -8.28 17.21
N LEU A 41 31.68 -7.66 16.33
CA LEU A 41 32.15 -8.22 15.05
C LEU A 41 33.45 -9.03 15.16
N GLN A 42 34.19 -8.93 16.28
CA GLN A 42 35.46 -9.64 16.47
C GLN A 42 35.34 -10.92 17.32
N LYS A 43 34.16 -11.26 17.83
CA LYS A 43 33.98 -12.49 18.61
C LYS A 43 33.76 -13.68 17.65
N PRO A 44 34.59 -14.74 17.69
CA PRO A 44 34.38 -15.92 16.86
C PRO A 44 33.01 -16.54 17.18
N LEU A 45 32.24 -16.86 16.14
CA LEU A 45 30.99 -17.61 16.27
C LEU A 45 31.31 -19.04 16.75
N GLU A 46 31.26 -19.29 18.05
CA GLU A 46 31.27 -20.66 18.57
C GLU A 46 29.95 -21.33 18.22
N LYS A 47 30.01 -22.38 17.40
CA LYS A 47 28.85 -23.23 17.10
C LYS A 47 28.40 -23.95 18.38
N PRO A 48 27.10 -23.91 18.73
CA PRO A 48 26.56 -24.69 19.84
C PRO A 48 26.80 -26.19 19.60
N LYS A 49 27.50 -26.86 20.52
CA LYS A 49 27.58 -28.33 20.54
C LYS A 49 26.34 -28.88 21.22
N GLU A 50 25.25 -29.00 20.47
CA GLU A 50 24.06 -29.71 20.95
C GLU A 50 24.21 -31.22 20.63
N LYS A 51 24.09 -32.06 21.67
CA LYS A 51 24.12 -33.52 21.54
C LYS A 51 22.83 -33.97 20.85
N ILE A 52 22.94 -34.46 19.62
CA ILE A 52 21.81 -35.02 18.87
C ILE A 52 21.45 -36.38 19.48
N SER A 53 20.32 -36.40 20.20
CA SER A 53 19.54 -37.60 20.51
C SER A 53 18.80 -38.03 19.24
N ASN A 54 19.12 -39.20 18.72
CA ASN A 54 18.51 -39.75 17.51
C ASN A 54 17.02 -40.09 17.75
N THR A 55 16.09 -39.19 17.40
CA THR A 55 14.67 -39.53 17.20
C THR A 55 14.00 -38.54 16.22
N VAL A 56 13.86 -38.99 14.97
CA VAL A 56 12.73 -38.75 14.03
C VAL A 56 12.51 -37.31 13.50
N ASN A 57 12.84 -37.10 12.22
CA ASN A 57 11.88 -36.83 11.12
C ASN A 57 12.61 -36.50 9.82
N ASN A 58 12.24 -37.17 8.73
CA ASN A 58 12.77 -36.95 7.39
C ASN A 58 12.61 -35.47 6.98
N ALA A 59 13.67 -34.68 7.11
CA ALA A 59 13.73 -33.37 6.50
C ALA A 59 13.79 -33.56 4.98
N VAL A 60 12.69 -33.23 4.29
CA VAL A 60 12.68 -33.13 2.82
C VAL A 60 13.48 -31.90 2.46
N TYR A 61 14.75 -32.08 2.10
CA TYR A 61 15.53 -31.03 1.47
C TYR A 61 15.01 -30.86 0.04
N THR A 62 14.20 -29.83 -0.21
CA THR A 62 13.85 -29.44 -1.58
C THR A 62 15.11 -28.91 -2.26
N ASN A 63 15.64 -29.67 -3.22
CA ASN A 63 16.73 -29.24 -4.08
C ASN A 63 16.25 -28.05 -4.93
N THR A 64 16.84 -26.87 -4.72
CA THR A 64 16.51 -25.65 -5.44
C THR A 64 17.37 -25.42 -6.68
N GLU A 65 18.37 -26.26 -6.95
CA GLU A 65 19.31 -26.11 -8.08
C GLU A 65 18.62 -26.19 -9.46
N ASN A 66 17.46 -26.85 -9.53
CA ASN A 66 16.68 -27.03 -10.77
C ASN A 66 15.47 -26.09 -10.89
N LEU A 67 15.34 -25.10 -10.01
CA LEU A 67 14.27 -24.11 -10.12
C LEU A 67 14.62 -23.06 -11.18
N ASP A 68 13.64 -22.73 -12.02
CA ASP A 68 13.76 -21.65 -12.98
C ASP A 68 14.00 -20.31 -12.24
N ASN A 69 15.10 -19.65 -12.56
CA ASN A 69 15.48 -18.35 -12.03
C ASN A 69 15.43 -17.25 -13.11
N THR A 70 14.74 -17.50 -14.22
CA THR A 70 14.52 -16.52 -15.29
C THR A 70 13.90 -15.25 -14.71
N LEU A 71 14.59 -14.12 -14.91
CA LEU A 71 14.10 -12.83 -14.48
C LEU A 71 13.03 -12.33 -15.44
N TYR A 72 11.80 -12.22 -14.96
CA TYR A 72 10.72 -11.54 -15.67
C TYR A 72 10.60 -10.11 -15.16
N SER A 73 10.56 -9.16 -16.09
CA SER A 73 10.26 -7.77 -15.78
C SER A 73 8.75 -7.57 -15.71
N TRP A 74 8.31 -6.70 -14.80
CA TRP A 74 6.92 -6.25 -14.70
C TRP A 74 6.77 -4.83 -15.25
N GLY A 75 5.55 -4.48 -15.66
CA GLY A 75 5.17 -3.10 -15.97
C GLY A 75 5.15 -2.74 -17.46
N LEU A 76 4.89 -1.46 -17.69
CA LEU A 76 4.69 -0.85 -19.00
C LEU A 76 5.91 0.00 -19.36
N ARG A 77 6.38 -0.12 -20.60
CA ARG A 77 7.36 0.79 -21.19
C ARG A 77 6.61 1.93 -21.88
N VAL A 78 6.67 3.12 -21.28
CA VAL A 78 6.08 4.34 -21.85
C VAL A 78 6.91 4.78 -23.06
N LEU A 79 6.24 5.00 -24.18
CA LEU A 79 6.85 5.46 -25.42
C LEU A 79 6.63 6.97 -25.63
N PRO A 80 7.55 7.67 -26.34
CA PRO A 80 7.38 9.07 -26.67
C PRO A 80 6.21 9.28 -27.67
N ASN A 81 5.88 10.55 -27.94
CA ASN A 81 4.95 10.95 -29.00
C ASN A 81 3.54 10.34 -28.91
N HIS A 82 3.06 10.07 -27.68
CA HIS A 82 1.73 9.50 -27.42
C HIS A 82 1.50 8.12 -28.08
N GLN A 83 2.58 7.37 -28.31
CA GLN A 83 2.47 5.99 -28.78
C GLN A 83 1.92 5.07 -27.68
N THR A 84 1.24 4.00 -28.10
CA THR A 84 0.75 2.96 -27.18
C THR A 84 1.90 2.36 -26.37
N PRO A 85 1.78 2.23 -25.04
CA PRO A 85 2.80 1.61 -24.22
C PRO A 85 3.07 0.15 -24.61
N GLU A 86 4.31 -0.28 -24.44
CA GLU A 86 4.68 -1.67 -24.62
C GLU A 86 4.69 -2.42 -23.29
N ILE A 87 4.44 -3.72 -23.36
CA ILE A 87 4.59 -4.65 -22.24
C ILE A 87 5.62 -5.73 -22.60
N THR A 88 6.04 -6.51 -21.61
CA THR A 88 7.04 -7.56 -21.84
C THR A 88 6.50 -8.66 -22.77
N PRO A 89 7.38 -9.37 -23.50
CA PRO A 89 6.96 -10.49 -24.36
C PRO A 89 6.18 -11.56 -23.61
N LEU A 90 6.59 -11.87 -22.37
CA LEU A 90 5.83 -12.79 -21.51
C LEU A 90 4.42 -12.26 -21.22
N ALA A 91 4.29 -10.98 -20.86
CA ALA A 91 2.98 -10.39 -20.60
C ALA A 91 2.09 -10.43 -21.87
N MET A 92 2.63 -10.14 -23.05
CA MET A 92 1.91 -10.30 -24.33
C MET A 92 1.43 -11.73 -24.54
N GLU A 93 2.28 -12.73 -24.27
CA GLU A 93 1.93 -14.14 -24.38
C GLU A 93 0.80 -14.52 -23.41
N LEU A 94 0.91 -14.13 -22.15
CA LEU A 94 -0.10 -14.41 -21.12
C LEU A 94 -1.44 -13.74 -21.45
N ILE A 95 -1.40 -12.48 -21.89
CA ILE A 95 -2.60 -11.74 -22.27
C ILE A 95 -3.32 -12.42 -23.43
N LYS A 96 -2.58 -12.84 -24.47
CA LYS A 96 -3.13 -13.61 -25.58
C LYS A 96 -3.66 -14.97 -25.16
N LYS A 97 -2.98 -15.65 -24.23
CA LYS A 97 -3.35 -16.99 -23.77
C LYS A 97 -4.63 -17.00 -22.95
N TYR A 98 -4.88 -15.95 -22.17
CA TYR A 98 -6.00 -15.87 -21.21
C TYR A 98 -7.05 -14.83 -21.60
N ASP A 99 -7.06 -14.41 -22.87
CA ASP A 99 -8.02 -13.43 -23.41
C ASP A 99 -8.12 -12.14 -22.58
N ALA A 100 -6.99 -11.71 -22.00
CA ALA A 100 -6.91 -10.44 -21.29
C ALA A 100 -6.75 -9.28 -22.27
N ILE A 101 -7.00 -8.06 -21.78
CA ILE A 101 -6.90 -6.84 -22.57
C ILE A 101 -6.23 -5.76 -21.72
N PHE A 102 -5.27 -5.03 -22.30
CA PHE A 102 -4.65 -3.86 -21.67
C PHE A 102 -4.73 -2.60 -22.56
N VAL A 103 -5.01 -2.76 -23.86
CA VAL A 103 -5.17 -1.68 -24.84
C VAL A 103 -6.42 -1.98 -25.68
N GLY A 104 -7.24 -0.94 -25.91
CA GLY A 104 -8.41 -1.03 -26.79
C GLY A 104 -8.07 -0.85 -28.28
N ASP A 105 -9.09 -0.58 -29.09
CA ASP A 105 -8.94 -0.32 -30.53
C ASP A 105 -8.18 1.00 -30.79
N THR A 106 -6.92 0.90 -31.22
CA THR A 106 -6.03 2.04 -31.49
C THR A 106 -6.36 2.81 -32.77
N THR A 107 -7.31 2.32 -33.58
CA THR A 107 -7.81 3.05 -34.76
C THR A 107 -8.81 4.14 -34.39
N LYS A 108 -9.32 4.11 -33.15
CA LYS A 108 -10.32 5.06 -32.63
C LYS A 108 -9.69 5.98 -31.59
N LYS A 109 -10.14 7.22 -31.56
CA LYS A 109 -9.76 8.20 -30.52
C LYS A 109 -10.64 8.01 -29.29
N VAL A 110 -10.42 6.91 -28.56
CA VAL A 110 -11.18 6.54 -27.37
C VAL A 110 -10.22 6.27 -26.22
N VAL A 111 -10.62 6.69 -25.02
CA VAL A 111 -9.93 6.39 -23.76
C VAL A 111 -10.92 5.65 -22.85
N TYR A 112 -10.43 4.62 -22.18
CA TYR A 112 -11.20 3.86 -21.19
C TYR A 112 -10.70 4.27 -19.80
N LEU A 113 -11.61 4.76 -18.95
CA LEU A 113 -11.29 5.19 -17.59
C LEU A 113 -11.61 4.06 -16.61
N THR A 114 -10.63 3.70 -15.80
CA THR A 114 -10.75 2.70 -14.76
C THR A 114 -10.19 3.22 -13.43
N PHE A 115 -10.80 2.83 -12.32
CA PHE A 115 -10.39 3.19 -10.97
C PHE A 115 -10.27 1.93 -10.12
N ASP A 116 -9.20 1.83 -9.33
CA ASP A 116 -8.99 0.75 -8.38
C ASP A 116 -9.34 1.26 -6.97
N GLU A 117 -10.42 0.73 -6.41
CA GLU A 117 -11.03 1.17 -5.16
C GLU A 117 -10.67 0.20 -4.02
N GLY A 118 -9.49 0.42 -3.46
CA GLY A 118 -8.97 -0.31 -2.29
C GLY A 118 -9.48 0.23 -0.95
N TYR A 119 -9.65 1.55 -0.85
CA TYR A 119 -10.14 2.27 0.33
C TYR A 119 -10.69 3.64 -0.10
N GLU A 120 -11.52 4.26 0.73
CA GLU A 120 -12.07 5.60 0.45
C GLU A 120 -11.30 6.69 1.19
N ASN A 121 -10.96 7.77 0.48
CA ASN A 121 -10.25 8.94 1.05
C ASN A 121 -11.05 10.25 0.96
N GLY A 122 -12.36 10.17 0.68
CA GLY A 122 -13.29 11.29 0.57
C GLY A 122 -13.38 11.93 -0.83
N TYR A 123 -12.94 11.23 -1.88
CA TYR A 123 -12.86 11.77 -3.25
C TYR A 123 -13.78 11.08 -4.24
N THR A 124 -14.12 9.81 -4.04
CA THR A 124 -14.96 9.07 -4.99
C THR A 124 -16.33 9.71 -5.22
N PRO A 125 -17.03 10.31 -4.22
CA PRO A 125 -18.26 11.05 -4.49
C PRO A 125 -18.07 12.17 -5.53
N LYS A 126 -16.98 12.92 -5.43
CA LYS A 126 -16.68 14.03 -6.36
C LYS A 126 -16.29 13.52 -7.74
N ILE A 127 -15.60 12.39 -7.81
CA ILE A 127 -15.26 11.73 -9.08
C ILE A 127 -16.55 11.31 -9.79
N LEU A 128 -17.48 10.66 -9.08
CA LEU A 128 -18.79 10.28 -9.63
C LEU A 128 -19.58 11.49 -10.14
N ASP A 129 -19.61 12.58 -9.36
CA ASP A 129 -20.29 13.81 -9.76
C ASP A 129 -19.70 14.38 -11.07
N ILE A 130 -18.37 14.44 -11.20
CA ILE A 130 -17.68 14.90 -12.43
C ILE A 130 -17.97 13.97 -13.62
N LEU A 131 -17.94 12.65 -13.41
CA LEU A 131 -18.27 11.69 -14.47
C LEU A 131 -19.71 11.86 -14.97
N LYS A 132 -20.65 12.07 -14.04
CA LYS A 132 -22.05 12.34 -14.35
C LYS A 132 -22.24 13.66 -15.09
N GLU A 133 -21.60 14.74 -14.65
CA GLU A 133 -21.65 16.07 -15.30
C GLU A 133 -21.16 16.01 -16.76
N ASN A 134 -20.14 15.18 -17.03
CA ASN A 134 -19.57 15.02 -18.37
C ASN A 134 -20.24 13.89 -19.17
N ASN A 135 -21.25 13.22 -18.63
CA ASN A 135 -21.89 12.04 -19.21
C ASN A 135 -20.89 10.95 -19.63
N VAL A 136 -19.87 10.72 -18.81
CA VAL A 136 -18.82 9.70 -19.01
C VAL A 136 -19.10 8.49 -18.13
N LYS A 137 -18.87 7.29 -18.65
CA LYS A 137 -18.92 6.04 -17.87
C LYS A 137 -17.50 5.50 -17.67
N ALA A 138 -17.24 4.99 -16.47
CA ALA A 138 -15.97 4.38 -16.08
C ALA A 138 -16.20 2.97 -15.52
N ALA A 139 -15.11 2.23 -15.31
CA ALA A 139 -15.13 0.99 -14.54
C ALA A 139 -14.43 1.19 -13.19
N PHE A 140 -15.06 0.74 -12.11
CA PHE A 140 -14.52 0.79 -10.75
C PHE A 140 -14.25 -0.64 -10.30
N PHE A 141 -12.98 -1.00 -10.14
CA PHE A 141 -12.57 -2.29 -9.60
C PHE A 141 -12.51 -2.16 -8.08
N VAL A 142 -13.44 -2.81 -7.37
CA VAL A 142 -13.60 -2.66 -5.92
C VAL A 142 -13.09 -3.89 -5.16
N THR A 143 -12.50 -3.67 -3.99
CA THR A 143 -12.12 -4.75 -3.05
C THR A 143 -13.27 -5.14 -2.13
N GLY A 144 -13.19 -6.33 -1.54
CA GLY A 144 -14.16 -6.78 -0.52
C GLY A 144 -14.39 -5.78 0.64
N PRO A 145 -13.35 -5.22 1.29
CA PRO A 145 -13.50 -4.19 2.32
C PRO A 145 -14.18 -2.92 1.81
N TYR A 146 -13.81 -2.42 0.64
CA TYR A 146 -14.40 -1.22 0.06
C TYR A 146 -15.93 -1.37 -0.12
N VAL A 147 -16.38 -2.52 -0.64
CA VAL A 147 -17.82 -2.80 -0.80
C VAL A 147 -18.56 -2.78 0.53
N LYS A 148 -17.96 -3.28 1.61
CA LYS A 148 -18.59 -3.34 2.94
C LYS A 148 -18.67 -1.96 3.60
N GLU A 149 -17.60 -1.18 3.48
CA GLU A 149 -17.47 0.12 4.16
C GLU A 149 -18.15 1.25 3.39
N GLN A 150 -18.20 1.14 2.05
CA GLN A 150 -18.67 2.17 1.13
C GLN A 150 -19.81 1.68 0.23
N ALA A 151 -20.70 0.87 0.79
CA ALA A 151 -21.80 0.23 0.05
C ALA A 151 -22.65 1.24 -0.74
N ASP A 152 -22.86 2.44 -0.21
CA ASP A 152 -23.65 3.48 -0.88
C ASP A 152 -22.92 4.08 -2.09
N LEU A 153 -21.59 4.19 -2.06
CA LEU A 153 -20.82 4.59 -3.24
C LEU A 153 -20.86 3.51 -4.31
N VAL A 154 -20.76 2.24 -3.93
CA VAL A 154 -20.87 1.13 -4.89
C VAL A 154 -22.27 1.07 -5.52
N LYS A 155 -23.34 1.30 -4.76
CA LYS A 155 -24.70 1.42 -5.32
C LYS A 155 -24.79 2.58 -6.30
N ARG A 156 -24.26 3.77 -5.95
CA ARG A 156 -24.19 4.91 -6.86
C ARG A 156 -23.47 4.57 -8.15
N MET A 157 -22.34 3.86 -8.09
CA MET A 157 -21.62 3.42 -9.29
C MET A 157 -22.54 2.65 -10.25
N VAL A 158 -23.32 1.70 -9.72
CA VAL A 158 -24.27 0.91 -10.52
C VAL A 158 -25.45 1.75 -11.03
N GLU A 159 -26.08 2.53 -10.15
CA GLU A 159 -27.24 3.38 -10.47
C GLU A 159 -26.91 4.45 -11.51
N GLU A 160 -25.70 4.99 -11.47
CA GLU A 160 -25.20 5.98 -12.42
C GLU A 160 -24.66 5.33 -13.72
N GLY A 161 -24.71 4.00 -13.84
CA GLY A 161 -24.40 3.25 -15.07
C GLY A 161 -22.92 2.97 -15.30
N HIS A 162 -22.10 2.97 -14.25
CA HIS A 162 -20.71 2.54 -14.30
C HIS A 162 -20.59 1.01 -14.19
N ILE A 163 -19.43 0.49 -14.61
CA ILE A 163 -19.10 -0.92 -14.41
C ILE A 163 -18.48 -1.07 -13.02
N VAL A 164 -18.91 -2.06 -12.24
CA VAL A 164 -18.26 -2.46 -11.00
C VAL A 164 -17.54 -3.79 -11.22
N GLY A 165 -16.22 -3.75 -11.23
CA GLY A 165 -15.33 -4.90 -11.38
C GLY A 165 -14.79 -5.39 -10.04
N ASN A 166 -14.20 -6.59 -10.05
CA ASN A 166 -13.57 -7.18 -8.88
C ASN A 166 -12.09 -6.78 -8.79
N HIS A 167 -11.63 -6.30 -7.63
CA HIS A 167 -10.24 -5.94 -7.35
C HIS A 167 -9.63 -6.77 -6.20
N THR A 168 -9.96 -8.06 -6.12
CA THR A 168 -9.67 -9.05 -5.05
C THR A 168 -10.72 -9.19 -3.96
#